data_AF-A0A662RZS6-F1
#
_entry.id   AF-A0A662RZS6-F1
#
_cell.length_a   1.000
_cell.length_b   1.000
_cell.length_c   1.000
_cell.angle_alpha   90.00
_cell.angle_beta   90.00
_cell.angle_gamma   90.00
#
_symmetry.space_group_name_H-M   'P 1'
#
loop_
_entity.id
_entity.type
_entity.pdbx_description
1 polymer ?
#
loop_
_entity_poly.entity_id
_entity_poly.type
_entity_poly.pdbx_seq_one_letter_code
_entity_poly.pdbx_strand_id
1 'polypeptide(L)'
;MGGNGTIGQLLESIRPILYLMGLGISLSLIFSIVEMFSVDRVLKLVRGKKVFVFIGKEAYYGRLETPPRAKGGFEIFYTCSGIENPKSMIGFLLENYQETGNEKFLEKAKILLEHLKEYGLIEKGASLEDINVDSWSPPSMVSRKVYSDELGNLWMIISFVDMMSEEEKKRRWKELSALYVKPFIKTAKRRTYNALSYVKDKITSAISSSTGAFMAGLPADLRKAVEEAEVKAIGATIGQSYDPLLENSIGRLVAVRVDDLDGERKLYQGILGEYSDKYLYVLDVDYRLQMIAKVNKGQIKSSEPVVQVFGRRIKLGQHLALKKEGKVMEIRNVWERPLKLEKLSFKDGEITINKVLRPGESVKLEKDVPEEFSIHYEIALESDVVWPRSKAVVVGLGDYPPRILGTVIEGLKIKDIVKRVV
;
A
#
# COMPACT_ATOMS: atom_id res chain seq x y z
N MET A 1 -23.55 -72.82 -9.81
CA MET A 1 -22.37 -72.09 -9.30
C MET A 1 -21.87 -71.19 -10.42
N GLY A 2 -21.61 -69.91 -10.15
CA GLY A 2 -21.05 -68.94 -11.10
C GLY A 2 -22.01 -67.80 -11.45
N GLY A 3 -21.94 -66.70 -10.71
CA GLY A 3 -22.77 -65.50 -10.98
C GLY A 3 -22.49 -64.29 -10.10
N ASN A 4 -21.92 -64.48 -8.90
CA ASN A 4 -21.60 -63.38 -7.98
C ASN A 4 -20.14 -62.90 -8.01
N GLY A 5 -19.26 -63.54 -8.80
CA GLY A 5 -17.83 -63.18 -8.88
C GLY A 5 -17.54 -61.96 -9.77
N THR A 6 -18.39 -61.66 -10.74
CA THR A 6 -18.13 -60.67 -11.79
C THR A 6 -18.37 -59.24 -11.33
N ILE A 7 -19.41 -59.00 -10.50
CA ILE A 7 -19.73 -57.66 -10.00
C ILE A 7 -18.71 -57.20 -8.95
N GLY A 8 -18.23 -58.12 -8.10
CA GLY A 8 -17.17 -57.83 -7.12
C GLY A 8 -15.83 -57.49 -7.77
N GLN A 9 -15.43 -58.24 -8.81
CA GLN A 9 -14.21 -57.95 -9.58
C GLN A 9 -14.30 -56.66 -10.41
N LEU A 10 -15.48 -56.35 -10.96
CA LEU A 10 -15.75 -55.07 -11.62
C LEU A 10 -15.69 -53.90 -10.62
N LEU A 11 -16.26 -54.06 -9.43
CA LEU A 11 -16.18 -53.05 -8.37
C LEU A 11 -14.74 -52.82 -7.87
N GLU A 12 -13.93 -53.88 -7.71
CA GLU A 12 -12.50 -53.73 -7.38
C GLU A 12 -11.71 -53.02 -8.48
N SER A 13 -12.05 -53.25 -9.75
CA SER A 13 -11.40 -52.61 -10.90
C SER A 13 -11.80 -51.14 -11.07
N ILE A 14 -13.02 -50.78 -10.67
CA ILE A 14 -13.57 -49.41 -10.74
C ILE A 14 -13.17 -48.58 -9.50
N ARG A 15 -12.86 -49.23 -8.37
CA ARG A 15 -12.51 -48.56 -7.12
C ARG A 15 -11.34 -47.57 -7.25
N PRO A 16 -10.22 -47.89 -7.92
CA PRO A 16 -9.14 -46.92 -8.16
C PRO A 16 -9.60 -45.70 -8.97
N ILE A 17 -10.47 -45.91 -9.96
CA ILE A 17 -11.02 -44.82 -10.79
C ILE A 17 -11.90 -43.90 -9.94
N LEU A 18 -12.78 -44.45 -9.10
CA LEU A 18 -13.58 -43.67 -8.17
C LEU A 18 -12.73 -42.91 -7.14
N TYR A 19 -11.64 -43.52 -6.65
CA TYR A 19 -10.68 -42.84 -5.78
C TYR A 19 -9.97 -41.69 -6.50
N LEU A 20 -9.49 -41.89 -7.73
CA LEU A 20 -8.85 -40.85 -8.52
C LEU A 20 -9.82 -39.72 -8.89
N MET A 21 -11.07 -40.03 -9.22
CA MET A 21 -12.11 -39.03 -9.44
C MET A 21 -12.41 -38.23 -8.17
N GLY A 22 -12.60 -38.91 -7.03
CA GLY A 22 -12.82 -38.25 -5.74
C GLY A 22 -11.65 -37.36 -5.33
N LEU A 23 -10.42 -37.82 -5.57
CA LEU A 23 -9.20 -37.05 -5.33
C LEU A 23 -9.09 -35.85 -6.28
N GLY A 24 -9.41 -36.02 -7.56
CA GLY A 24 -9.43 -34.94 -8.55
C GLY A 24 -10.46 -33.84 -8.23
N ILE A 25 -11.67 -34.22 -7.83
CA ILE A 25 -12.71 -33.28 -7.38
C ILE A 25 -12.27 -32.54 -6.11
N SER A 26 -11.69 -33.26 -5.16
CA SER A 26 -11.19 -32.68 -3.91
C SER A 26 -10.06 -31.69 -4.17
N LEU A 27 -9.08 -32.05 -5.01
CA LEU A 27 -7.99 -31.16 -5.43
C LEU A 27 -8.53 -29.95 -6.18
N SER A 28 -9.49 -30.12 -7.09
CA SER A 28 -10.11 -29.01 -7.82
C SER A 28 -10.79 -28.02 -6.88
N LEU A 29 -11.56 -28.50 -5.89
CA LEU A 29 -12.17 -27.66 -4.85
C LEU A 29 -11.12 -26.93 -4.03
N ILE A 30 -10.03 -27.61 -3.64
CA ILE A 30 -8.90 -26.99 -2.93
C ILE A 30 -8.27 -25.88 -3.78
N PHE A 31 -7.98 -26.15 -5.06
CA PHE A 31 -7.39 -25.17 -5.97
C PHE A 31 -8.31 -23.95 -6.16
N SER A 32 -9.61 -24.14 -6.33
CA SER A 32 -10.57 -23.04 -6.45
C SER A 32 -10.64 -22.18 -5.19
N ILE A 33 -10.57 -22.81 -4.00
CA ILE A 33 -10.49 -22.08 -2.72
C ILE A 33 -9.19 -21.28 -2.68
N VAL A 34 -8.04 -21.91 -2.90
CA VAL A 34 -6.71 -21.24 -2.87
C VAL A 34 -6.66 -20.07 -3.88
N GLU A 35 -7.24 -20.24 -5.07
CA GLU A 35 -7.28 -19.21 -6.09
C GLU A 35 -8.11 -17.98 -5.66
N MET A 36 -9.19 -18.18 -4.89
CA MET A 36 -9.95 -17.08 -4.30
C MET A 36 -9.10 -16.21 -3.35
N PHE A 37 -8.09 -16.82 -2.72
CA PHE A 37 -7.10 -16.19 -1.84
C PHE A 37 -5.81 -15.79 -2.55
N SER A 38 -5.73 -15.88 -3.89
CA SER A 38 -4.52 -15.56 -4.65
C SER A 38 -4.09 -14.09 -4.55
N VAL A 39 -5.04 -13.19 -4.26
CA VAL A 39 -4.78 -11.78 -3.96
C VAL A 39 -5.21 -11.51 -2.53
N ASP A 40 -4.34 -10.83 -1.79
CA ASP A 40 -4.56 -10.41 -0.41
C ASP A 40 -5.83 -9.55 -0.28
N ARG A 41 -6.62 -9.78 0.77
CA ARG A 41 -7.92 -9.10 0.93
C ARG A 41 -7.80 -7.60 1.19
N VAL A 42 -6.72 -7.15 1.83
CA VAL A 42 -6.42 -5.72 2.01
C VAL A 42 -5.99 -5.13 0.66
N LEU A 43 -5.10 -5.79 -0.07
CA LEU A 43 -4.67 -5.31 -1.39
C LEU A 43 -5.81 -5.22 -2.40
N LYS A 44 -6.84 -6.07 -2.30
CA LYS A 44 -8.08 -5.97 -3.10
C LYS A 44 -8.82 -4.64 -2.88
N LEU A 45 -8.72 -4.01 -1.71
CA LEU A 45 -9.39 -2.74 -1.38
C LEU A 45 -8.68 -1.52 -1.97
N VAL A 46 -7.38 -1.63 -2.23
CA VAL A 46 -6.57 -0.57 -2.84
C VAL A 46 -6.28 -0.80 -4.33
N ARG A 47 -6.66 -1.97 -4.87
CA ARG A 47 -6.59 -2.26 -6.31
C ARG A 47 -7.39 -1.25 -7.13
N GLY A 48 -6.77 -0.74 -8.19
CA GLY A 48 -7.31 0.27 -9.09
C GLY A 48 -7.35 1.69 -8.52
N LYS A 49 -6.89 1.92 -7.28
CA LYS A 49 -6.78 3.25 -6.70
C LYS A 49 -5.43 3.87 -7.01
N LYS A 50 -5.39 5.21 -7.04
CA LYS A 50 -4.13 5.97 -7.11
C LYS A 50 -3.52 6.01 -5.70
N VAL A 51 -2.28 5.56 -5.59
CA VAL A 51 -1.56 5.41 -4.32
C VAL A 51 -0.10 5.80 -4.53
N PHE A 52 0.56 6.15 -3.43
CA PHE A 52 2.00 6.10 -3.30
C PHE A 52 2.41 4.77 -2.69
N VAL A 53 3.42 4.11 -3.25
CA VAL A 53 4.02 2.91 -2.67
C VAL A 53 5.44 3.25 -2.27
N PHE A 54 5.73 3.12 -0.97
CA PHE A 54 7.04 3.42 -0.41
C PHE A 54 7.86 2.13 -0.27
N ILE A 55 8.96 2.03 -1.01
CA ILE A 55 9.86 0.87 -1.03
C ILE A 55 11.29 1.38 -0.84
N GLY A 56 11.95 0.93 0.22
CA GLY A 56 13.28 1.45 0.56
C GLY A 56 13.26 2.96 0.79
N LYS A 57 14.00 3.73 -0.04
CA LYS A 57 14.07 5.21 0.01
C LYS A 57 13.29 5.88 -1.13
N GLU A 58 12.49 5.11 -1.85
CA GLU A 58 11.76 5.54 -3.04
C GLU A 58 10.26 5.48 -2.79
N ALA A 59 9.53 6.36 -3.45
CA ALA A 59 8.08 6.40 -3.46
C ALA A 59 7.56 6.44 -4.89
N TYR A 60 6.70 5.50 -5.24
CA TYR A 60 6.15 5.35 -6.58
C TYR A 60 4.67 5.71 -6.59
N TYR A 61 4.29 6.71 -7.39
CA TYR A 61 2.89 7.12 -7.52
C TYR A 61 2.22 6.57 -8.77
N GLY A 62 1.06 5.98 -8.59
CA GLY A 62 0.29 5.49 -9.73
C GLY A 62 -0.94 4.69 -9.33
N ARG A 63 -1.60 4.12 -10.33
CA ARG A 63 -2.71 3.18 -10.14
C ARG A 63 -2.15 1.81 -9.80
N LEU A 64 -2.50 1.29 -8.62
CA LEU A 64 -2.04 -0.01 -8.15
C LEU A 64 -2.89 -1.14 -8.73
N GLU A 65 -2.27 -2.07 -9.43
CA GLU A 65 -2.90 -3.28 -9.94
C GLU A 65 -2.27 -4.52 -9.30
N THR A 66 -3.11 -5.45 -8.86
CA THR A 66 -2.69 -6.68 -8.15
C THR A 66 -3.08 -7.89 -8.99
N PRO A 67 -2.20 -8.33 -9.91
CA PRO A 67 -2.50 -9.46 -10.77
C PRO A 67 -2.69 -10.73 -9.93
N PRO A 68 -3.65 -11.60 -10.29
CA PRO A 68 -3.81 -12.87 -9.61
C PRO A 68 -2.54 -13.71 -9.77
N ARG A 69 -2.24 -14.54 -8.76
CA ARG A 69 -1.09 -15.47 -8.74
C ARG A 69 0.29 -14.80 -8.77
N ALA A 70 0.38 -13.49 -8.54
CA ALA A 70 1.64 -12.76 -8.45
C ALA A 70 2.42 -12.96 -7.13
N LYS A 71 2.03 -13.95 -6.31
CA LYS A 71 2.62 -14.23 -4.97
C LYS A 71 2.65 -13.00 -4.05
N GLY A 72 1.65 -12.12 -4.17
CA GLY A 72 1.58 -10.85 -3.42
C GLY A 72 2.25 -9.67 -4.10
N GLY A 73 2.96 -9.87 -5.21
CA GLY A 73 3.46 -8.80 -6.05
C GLY A 73 2.34 -8.00 -6.71
N PHE A 74 2.67 -6.78 -7.11
CA PHE A 74 1.73 -5.83 -7.71
C PHE A 74 2.47 -4.88 -8.66
N GLU A 75 1.71 -4.13 -9.45
CA GLU A 75 2.24 -3.18 -10.41
C GLU A 75 1.63 -1.80 -10.20
N ILE A 76 2.44 -0.77 -10.32
CA ILE A 76 2.05 0.62 -10.13
C ILE A 76 2.14 1.29 -11.49
N PHE A 77 1.00 1.52 -12.13
CA PHE A 77 0.94 2.23 -13.41
C PHE A 77 0.99 3.73 -13.16
N TYR A 78 2.04 4.39 -13.64
CA TYR A 78 2.21 5.83 -13.47
C TYR A 78 1.08 6.59 -14.15
N THR A 79 0.79 7.78 -13.60
CA THR A 79 -0.17 8.67 -14.26
C THR A 79 0.44 9.29 -15.52
N CYS A 80 -0.39 9.79 -16.44
CA CYS A 80 0.07 10.37 -17.71
C CYS A 80 1.09 11.50 -17.56
N SER A 81 1.16 12.17 -16.41
CA SER A 81 2.14 13.22 -16.09
C SER A 81 3.42 12.73 -15.39
N GLY A 82 3.57 11.41 -15.22
CA GLY A 82 4.67 10.79 -14.51
C GLY A 82 5.43 9.73 -15.29
N ILE A 83 5.25 9.69 -16.61
CA ILE A 83 5.99 8.79 -17.48
C ILE A 83 7.47 9.19 -17.45
N GLU A 84 8.34 8.23 -17.18
CA GLU A 84 9.78 8.43 -17.19
C GLU A 84 10.32 8.19 -18.60
N ASN A 85 11.25 9.04 -19.02
CA ASN A 85 11.87 9.00 -20.34
C ASN A 85 10.86 8.91 -21.50
N PRO A 86 9.89 9.87 -21.58
CA PRO A 86 8.81 9.83 -22.56
C PRO A 86 9.32 9.88 -24.02
N LYS A 87 10.46 10.53 -24.26
CA LYS A 87 11.10 10.56 -25.59
C LYS A 87 11.49 9.16 -26.07
N SER A 88 12.00 8.30 -25.18
CA SER A 88 12.40 6.93 -25.51
C SER A 88 11.24 6.08 -26.02
N MET A 89 10.02 6.34 -25.51
CA MET A 89 8.80 5.66 -25.97
C MET A 89 8.43 6.04 -27.41
N ILE A 90 8.63 7.31 -27.78
CA ILE A 90 8.46 7.78 -29.16
C ILE A 90 9.58 7.22 -30.04
N GLY A 91 10.82 7.28 -29.57
CA GLY A 91 12.00 6.76 -30.28
C GLY A 91 11.83 5.29 -30.68
N PHE A 92 11.35 4.45 -29.77
CA PHE A 92 11.03 3.05 -30.06
C PHE A 92 10.02 2.89 -31.21
N LEU A 93 8.97 3.72 -31.25
CA LEU A 93 8.00 3.67 -32.34
C LEU A 93 8.61 4.12 -33.68
N LEU A 94 9.48 5.14 -33.65
CA LEU A 94 10.17 5.62 -34.85
C LEU A 94 11.16 4.57 -35.38
N GLU A 95 11.91 3.90 -34.50
CA GLU A 95 12.83 2.81 -34.85
C GLU A 95 12.07 1.65 -35.52
N ASN A 96 10.97 1.19 -34.92
CA ASN A 96 10.13 0.14 -35.52
C ASN A 96 9.55 0.57 -36.88
N TYR A 97 9.18 1.86 -37.05
CA TYR A 97 8.76 2.37 -38.35
C TYR A 97 9.90 2.31 -39.39
N GLN A 98 11.11 2.71 -39.01
CA GLN A 98 12.28 2.68 -39.88
C GLN A 98 12.66 1.25 -40.30
N GLU A 99 12.58 0.29 -39.37
CA GLU A 99 12.89 -1.11 -39.64
C GLU A 99 11.83 -1.83 -40.47
N THR A 100 10.54 -1.60 -40.18
CA THR A 100 9.46 -2.39 -40.78
C THR A 100 8.71 -1.66 -41.90
N GLY A 101 8.88 -0.34 -42.06
CA GLY A 101 8.10 0.49 -42.98
C GLY A 101 6.60 0.60 -42.67
N ASN A 102 6.17 0.20 -41.46
CA ASN A 102 4.75 0.12 -41.13
C ASN A 102 4.22 1.45 -40.59
N GLU A 103 3.41 2.15 -41.39
CA GLU A 103 2.88 3.49 -41.08
C GLU A 103 2.10 3.58 -39.76
N LYS A 104 1.57 2.46 -39.24
CA LYS A 104 0.89 2.45 -37.93
C LYS A 104 1.81 2.86 -36.79
N PHE A 105 3.11 2.57 -36.87
CA PHE A 105 4.07 3.01 -35.85
C PHE A 105 4.28 4.52 -35.91
N LEU A 106 4.39 5.08 -37.11
CA LEU A 106 4.51 6.53 -37.30
C LEU A 106 3.24 7.28 -36.83
N GLU A 107 2.05 6.75 -37.14
CA GLU A 107 0.78 7.30 -36.66
C GLU A 107 0.71 7.30 -35.12
N LYS A 108 1.06 6.18 -34.49
CA LYS A 108 1.12 6.07 -33.02
C LYS A 108 2.13 7.04 -32.42
N ALA A 109 3.30 7.21 -33.05
CA ALA A 109 4.32 8.16 -32.59
C ALA A 109 3.81 9.61 -32.60
N LYS A 110 3.08 10.01 -33.66
CA LYS A 110 2.43 11.34 -33.75
C LYS A 110 1.38 11.54 -32.64
N ILE A 111 0.48 10.58 -32.47
CA ILE A 111 -0.55 10.63 -31.42
C ILE A 111 0.09 10.73 -30.03
N LEU A 112 1.14 9.93 -29.79
CA LEU A 112 1.85 9.91 -28.52
C LEU A 112 2.60 11.22 -28.26
N LEU A 113 3.26 11.79 -29.27
CA LEU A 113 3.93 13.09 -29.15
C LEU A 113 2.95 14.19 -28.71
N GLU A 114 1.80 14.29 -29.38
CA GLU A 114 0.78 15.29 -29.03
C GLU A 114 0.23 15.07 -27.62
N HIS A 115 -0.02 13.81 -27.23
CA HIS A 115 -0.42 13.48 -25.87
C HIS A 115 0.64 13.90 -24.84
N LEU A 116 1.92 13.62 -25.10
CA LEU A 116 2.99 13.97 -24.15
C LEU A 116 3.21 15.50 -24.05
N LYS A 117 2.96 16.25 -25.13
CA LYS A 117 2.94 17.72 -25.10
C LYS A 117 1.81 18.27 -24.24
N GLU A 118 0.61 17.70 -24.36
CA GLU A 118 -0.57 18.11 -23.58
C GLU A 118 -0.30 18.01 -22.07
N TYR A 119 0.37 16.94 -21.64
CA TYR A 119 0.73 16.70 -20.25
C TYR A 119 2.04 17.39 -19.81
N GLY A 120 2.67 18.16 -20.68
CA GLY A 120 3.89 18.92 -20.39
C GLY A 120 5.12 18.04 -20.15
N LEU A 121 5.13 16.81 -20.68
CA LEU A 121 6.25 15.88 -20.61
C LEU A 121 7.27 16.10 -21.72
N ILE A 122 6.85 16.73 -22.82
CA ILE A 122 7.67 17.17 -23.93
C ILE A 122 7.32 18.63 -24.24
N GLU A 123 8.30 19.39 -24.74
CA GLU A 123 8.11 20.78 -25.14
C GLU A 123 7.03 20.91 -26.22
N LYS A 124 6.14 21.90 -26.08
CA LYS A 124 4.99 22.08 -27.00
C LYS A 124 5.39 22.22 -28.47
N GLY A 125 6.57 22.80 -28.73
CA GLY A 125 7.10 23.01 -30.08
C GLY A 125 7.86 21.81 -30.66
N ALA A 126 8.11 20.75 -29.88
CA ALA A 126 8.96 19.66 -30.34
C ALA A 126 8.30 18.89 -31.49
N SER A 127 9.08 18.50 -32.48
CA SER A 127 8.65 17.64 -33.58
C SER A 127 9.17 16.21 -33.41
N LEU A 128 8.83 15.30 -34.33
CA LEU A 128 9.36 13.92 -34.28
C LEU A 128 10.86 13.88 -34.59
N GLU A 129 11.35 14.84 -35.37
CA GLU A 129 12.77 14.98 -35.72
C GLU A 129 13.63 15.37 -34.51
N ASP A 130 13.04 16.01 -33.48
CA ASP A 130 13.70 16.35 -32.22
C ASP A 130 13.86 15.16 -31.27
N ILE A 131 13.30 14.00 -31.64
CA ILE A 131 13.37 12.77 -30.85
C ILE A 131 14.61 11.99 -31.29
N ASN A 132 15.75 12.35 -30.69
CA ASN A 132 16.97 11.56 -30.79
C ASN A 132 17.08 10.64 -29.56
N VAL A 133 16.90 9.34 -29.78
CA VAL A 133 17.01 8.30 -28.75
C VAL A 133 17.97 7.28 -29.29
N ASP A 134 19.04 7.02 -28.55
CA ASP A 134 20.06 6.02 -28.88
C ASP A 134 19.99 4.83 -27.91
N SER A 135 20.80 3.79 -28.16
CA SER A 135 20.85 2.59 -27.33
C SER A 135 21.34 2.83 -25.89
N TRP A 136 21.89 4.02 -25.59
CA TRP A 136 22.33 4.40 -24.24
C TRP A 136 21.31 5.28 -23.53
N SER A 137 20.25 5.69 -24.23
CA SER A 137 19.16 6.45 -23.65
C SER A 137 18.37 5.57 -22.68
N PRO A 138 17.97 6.10 -21.51
CA PRO A 138 17.26 5.31 -20.53
C PRO A 138 15.89 4.86 -21.09
N PRO A 139 15.43 3.65 -20.74
CA PRO A 139 14.18 3.11 -21.25
C PRO A 139 12.99 3.94 -20.75
N SER A 140 11.92 3.98 -21.54
CA SER A 140 10.66 4.56 -21.09
C SER A 140 10.06 3.70 -19.99
N MET A 141 9.67 4.30 -18.86
CA MET A 141 8.97 3.60 -17.78
C MET A 141 7.61 4.23 -17.53
N VAL A 142 6.57 3.41 -17.71
CA VAL A 142 5.16 3.76 -17.47
C VAL A 142 4.59 3.04 -16.24
N SER A 143 5.36 2.12 -15.66
CA SER A 143 4.97 1.38 -14.47
C SER A 143 6.18 0.87 -13.70
N ARG A 144 5.95 0.57 -12.41
CA ARG A 144 6.87 -0.18 -11.55
C ARG A 144 6.21 -1.48 -11.11
N LYS A 145 6.79 -2.62 -11.51
CA LYS A 145 6.40 -3.94 -11.00
C LYS A 145 7.13 -4.20 -9.69
N VAL A 146 6.44 -4.67 -8.65
CA VAL A 146 7.00 -5.01 -7.35
C VAL A 146 6.83 -6.50 -7.15
N TYR A 147 7.94 -7.22 -7.08
CA TYR A 147 7.95 -8.68 -6.92
C TYR A 147 7.92 -9.10 -5.45
N SER A 148 7.66 -10.39 -5.21
CA SER A 148 7.47 -10.94 -3.86
C SER A 148 8.70 -10.80 -2.96
N ASP A 149 9.89 -10.85 -3.54
CA ASP A 149 11.19 -10.66 -2.89
C ASP A 149 11.43 -9.20 -2.47
N GLU A 150 10.81 -8.23 -3.15
CA GLU A 150 10.90 -6.81 -2.80
C GLU A 150 9.93 -6.42 -1.66
N LEU A 151 8.92 -7.26 -1.36
CA LEU A 151 7.91 -6.96 -0.34
C LEU A 151 8.49 -6.79 1.07
N GLY A 152 9.67 -7.34 1.35
CA GLY A 152 10.38 -7.11 2.61
C GLY A 152 10.80 -5.65 2.82
N ASN A 153 11.00 -4.91 1.72
CA ASN A 153 11.39 -3.50 1.70
C ASN A 153 10.20 -2.55 1.55
N LEU A 154 8.97 -3.09 1.44
CA LEU A 154 7.76 -2.29 1.43
C LEU A 154 7.53 -1.68 2.81
N TRP A 155 7.38 -0.37 2.87
CA TRP A 155 7.06 0.34 4.11
C TRP A 155 5.56 0.61 4.24
N MET A 156 4.94 1.10 3.16
CA MET A 156 3.50 1.34 3.12
C MET A 156 2.99 1.53 1.69
N ILE A 157 1.68 1.35 1.52
CA ILE A 157 0.90 1.86 0.38
C ILE A 157 -0.04 2.91 0.95
N ILE A 158 0.03 4.15 0.46
CA ILE A 158 -0.68 5.28 1.06
C ILE A 158 -1.40 6.10 -0.01
N SER A 159 -2.63 6.51 0.28
CA SER A 159 -3.38 7.47 -0.52
C SER A 159 -3.56 8.75 0.29
N PHE A 160 -2.91 9.84 -0.12
CA PHE A 160 -3.13 11.17 0.46
C PHE A 160 -4.48 11.73 -0.01
N VAL A 161 -5.40 11.95 0.93
CA VAL A 161 -6.74 12.50 0.67
C VAL A 161 -6.64 13.91 0.09
N ASP A 162 -5.64 14.67 0.51
CA ASP A 162 -5.32 16.00 0.01
C ASP A 162 -4.98 16.02 -1.50
N MET A 163 -4.59 14.88 -2.06
CA MET A 163 -4.22 14.74 -3.47
C MET A 163 -5.29 14.04 -4.32
N MET A 164 -6.41 13.64 -3.71
CA MET A 164 -7.52 12.97 -4.39
C MET A 164 -8.38 13.96 -5.17
N SER A 165 -8.94 13.51 -6.30
CA SER A 165 -10.02 14.23 -6.98
C SER A 165 -11.31 14.20 -6.15
N GLU A 166 -12.27 15.07 -6.47
CA GLU A 166 -13.56 15.10 -5.77
C GLU A 166 -14.35 13.80 -5.96
N GLU A 167 -14.23 13.14 -7.11
CA GLU A 167 -14.81 11.82 -7.35
C GLU A 167 -14.18 10.74 -6.46
N GLU A 168 -12.86 10.79 -6.30
CA GLU A 168 -12.10 9.89 -5.42
C GLU A 168 -12.50 10.08 -3.95
N LYS A 169 -12.62 11.34 -3.48
CA LYS A 169 -13.09 11.68 -2.14
C LYS A 169 -14.52 11.19 -1.87
N LYS A 170 -15.44 11.40 -2.82
CA LYS A 170 -16.83 10.90 -2.69
C LYS A 170 -16.90 9.38 -2.58
N ARG A 171 -16.08 8.66 -3.36
CA ARG A 171 -15.97 7.19 -3.24
C ARG A 171 -15.42 6.79 -1.88
N ARG A 172 -14.35 7.46 -1.41
CA ARG A 172 -13.78 7.26 -0.08
C ARG A 172 -14.81 7.44 1.04
N TRP A 173 -15.60 8.52 1.03
CA TRP A 173 -16.62 8.75 2.07
C TRP A 173 -17.71 7.68 2.10
N LYS A 174 -18.09 7.13 0.93
CA LYS A 174 -19.01 5.98 0.87
C LYS A 174 -18.39 4.73 1.49
N GLU A 175 -17.10 4.48 1.27
CA GLU A 175 -16.38 3.36 1.88
C GLU A 175 -16.29 3.53 3.40
N LEU A 176 -15.90 4.72 3.87
CA LEU A 176 -15.76 5.05 5.28
C LEU A 176 -17.08 4.96 6.06
N SER A 177 -18.15 5.57 5.54
CA SER A 177 -19.47 5.52 6.17
C SER A 177 -20.01 4.09 6.29
N ALA A 178 -19.75 3.25 5.27
CA ALA A 178 -20.16 1.85 5.25
C ALA A 178 -19.29 0.93 6.13
N LEU A 179 -18.25 1.45 6.81
CA LEU A 179 -17.52 0.74 7.87
C LEU A 179 -18.12 1.02 9.24
N TYR A 180 -18.58 2.25 9.47
CA TYR A 180 -19.30 2.63 10.68
C TYR A 180 -20.64 1.91 10.80
N VAL A 181 -21.41 1.87 9.71
CA VAL A 181 -22.69 1.18 9.65
C VAL A 181 -22.44 -0.25 9.19
N LYS A 182 -22.32 -1.22 10.11
CA LYS A 182 -22.07 -2.64 9.79
C LYS A 182 -23.20 -3.26 8.96
N PRO A 183 -23.12 -3.35 7.62
CA PRO A 183 -24.22 -3.87 6.83
C PRO A 183 -24.27 -5.40 6.96
N PHE A 184 -25.48 -5.96 7.07
CA PHE A 184 -25.70 -7.41 7.24
C PHE A 184 -24.99 -8.23 6.15
N ILE A 185 -25.05 -7.78 4.89
CA ILE A 185 -24.42 -8.45 3.74
C ILE A 185 -22.90 -8.49 3.84
N LYS A 186 -22.24 -7.39 4.27
CA LYS A 186 -20.78 -7.38 4.47
C LYS A 186 -20.38 -8.33 5.59
N THR A 187 -21.19 -8.40 6.65
CA THR A 187 -20.96 -9.32 7.78
C THR A 187 -21.08 -10.77 7.34
N ALA A 188 -22.08 -11.12 6.53
CA ALA A 188 -22.24 -12.47 5.98
C ALA A 188 -21.08 -12.86 5.06
N LYS A 189 -20.71 -11.99 4.09
CA LYS A 189 -19.55 -12.22 3.21
C LYS A 189 -18.26 -12.43 4.00
N ARG A 190 -18.07 -11.66 5.08
CA ARG A 190 -16.91 -11.76 5.97
C ARG A 190 -16.90 -13.08 6.75
N ARG A 191 -18.05 -13.52 7.28
CA ARG A 191 -18.19 -14.84 7.92
C ARG A 191 -17.86 -15.98 6.97
N THR A 192 -18.37 -15.93 5.74
CA THR A 192 -18.06 -16.93 4.71
C THR A 192 -16.57 -16.92 4.37
N TYR A 193 -15.98 -15.74 4.18
CA TYR A 193 -14.55 -15.62 3.92
C TYR A 193 -13.72 -16.21 5.07
N ASN A 194 -14.04 -15.85 6.32
CA ASN A 194 -13.34 -16.37 7.50
C ASN A 194 -13.50 -17.89 7.65
N ALA A 195 -14.69 -18.43 7.35
CA ALA A 195 -14.91 -19.88 7.34
C ALA A 195 -14.07 -20.56 6.25
N LEU A 196 -14.01 -20.01 5.04
CA LEU A 196 -13.16 -20.51 3.96
C LEU A 196 -11.67 -20.38 4.27
N SER A 197 -11.24 -19.30 4.94
CA SER A 197 -9.88 -19.12 5.43
C SER A 197 -9.52 -20.18 6.46
N TYR A 198 -10.40 -20.46 7.41
CA TYR A 198 -10.18 -21.53 8.39
C TYR A 198 -10.06 -22.90 7.71
N VAL A 199 -10.91 -23.18 6.72
CA VAL A 199 -10.82 -24.41 5.90
C VAL A 199 -9.48 -24.46 5.15
N LYS A 200 -9.06 -23.36 4.50
CA LYS A 200 -7.74 -23.23 3.86
C LYS A 200 -6.62 -23.54 4.85
N ASP A 201 -6.59 -22.88 6.00
CA ASP A 201 -5.54 -23.02 7.01
C ASP A 201 -5.49 -24.46 7.55
N LYS A 202 -6.64 -25.11 7.76
CA LYS A 202 -6.72 -26.52 8.16
C LYS A 202 -6.27 -27.49 7.07
N ILE A 203 -6.62 -27.24 5.81
CA ILE A 203 -6.17 -28.05 4.67
C ILE A 203 -4.65 -27.94 4.52
N THR A 204 -4.09 -26.74 4.55
CA THR A 204 -2.63 -26.54 4.47
C THR A 204 -1.91 -27.24 5.62
N SER A 205 -2.43 -27.12 6.85
CA SER A 205 -1.86 -27.80 8.02
C SER A 205 -2.01 -29.33 7.95
N ALA A 206 -3.09 -29.84 7.37
CA ALA A 206 -3.30 -31.27 7.19
C ALA A 206 -2.35 -31.84 6.12
N ILE A 207 -2.19 -31.14 4.99
CA ILE A 207 -1.27 -31.53 3.92
C ILE A 207 0.15 -31.62 4.47
N SER A 208 0.66 -30.59 5.14
CA SER A 208 2.04 -30.57 5.64
C SER A 208 2.35 -31.61 6.73
N SER A 209 1.32 -32.10 7.43
CA SER A 209 1.46 -33.10 8.50
C SER A 209 1.26 -34.55 8.03
N SER A 210 0.72 -34.79 6.83
CA SER A 210 0.27 -36.11 6.38
C SER A 210 1.00 -36.66 5.14
N THR A 211 1.83 -35.86 4.47
CA THR A 211 2.50 -36.26 3.23
C THR A 211 3.56 -37.34 3.41
N GLY A 212 4.27 -37.42 4.55
CA GLY A 212 5.38 -38.37 4.73
C GLY A 212 5.02 -39.86 4.61
N ALA A 213 3.87 -40.27 5.14
CA ALA A 213 3.45 -41.68 5.14
C ALA A 213 2.62 -42.07 3.91
N PHE A 214 1.88 -41.12 3.32
CA PHE A 214 0.98 -41.36 2.18
C PHE A 214 1.73 -41.34 0.83
N MET A 215 2.81 -40.55 0.74
CA MET A 215 3.62 -40.42 -0.48
C MET A 215 4.39 -41.70 -0.83
N ALA A 216 4.72 -42.54 0.15
CA ALA A 216 5.48 -43.77 -0.05
C ALA A 216 4.75 -44.83 -0.90
N GLY A 217 3.42 -44.77 -1.00
CA GLY A 217 2.60 -45.71 -1.78
C GLY A 217 2.13 -45.21 -3.15
N LEU A 218 2.36 -43.93 -3.50
CA LEU A 218 1.85 -43.35 -4.74
C LEU A 218 2.79 -43.57 -5.94
N PRO A 219 2.26 -43.73 -7.17
CA PRO A 219 3.05 -43.68 -8.41
C PRO A 219 3.76 -42.34 -8.59
N ALA A 220 4.88 -42.32 -9.32
CA ALA A 220 5.76 -41.15 -9.47
C ALA A 220 5.05 -39.89 -10.00
N ASP A 221 4.13 -40.03 -10.96
CA ASP A 221 3.40 -38.90 -11.53
C ASP A 221 2.40 -38.28 -10.54
N LEU A 222 1.78 -39.12 -9.69
CA LEU A 222 0.89 -38.67 -8.61
C LEU A 222 1.67 -38.03 -7.47
N ARG A 223 2.86 -38.55 -7.14
CA ARG A 223 3.76 -37.90 -6.17
C ARG A 223 4.13 -36.50 -6.64
N LYS A 224 4.52 -36.35 -7.90
CA LYS A 224 4.87 -35.04 -8.46
C LYS A 224 3.70 -34.06 -8.46
N ALA A 225 2.49 -34.53 -8.80
CA ALA A 225 1.28 -33.70 -8.73
C ALA A 225 0.93 -33.27 -7.29
N VAL A 226 1.15 -34.16 -6.31
CA VAL A 226 0.94 -33.86 -4.89
C VAL A 226 2.02 -32.92 -4.34
N GLU A 227 3.29 -33.12 -4.69
CA GLU A 227 4.40 -32.20 -4.37
C GLU A 227 4.19 -30.82 -4.98
N GLU A 228 3.75 -30.73 -6.24
CA GLU A 228 3.41 -29.46 -6.88
C GLU A 228 2.20 -28.77 -6.20
N ALA A 229 1.21 -29.54 -5.75
CA ALA A 229 0.08 -29.03 -4.99
C ALA A 229 0.49 -28.57 -3.59
N GLU A 230 1.38 -29.30 -2.93
CA GLU A 230 1.97 -28.97 -1.63
C GLU A 230 2.81 -27.70 -1.71
N VAL A 231 3.71 -27.58 -2.70
CA VAL A 231 4.50 -26.36 -2.94
C VAL A 231 3.60 -25.16 -3.26
N LYS A 232 2.51 -25.34 -4.01
CA LYS A 232 1.52 -24.28 -4.28
C LYS A 232 0.71 -23.90 -3.03
N ALA A 233 0.39 -24.85 -2.17
CA ALA A 233 -0.36 -24.63 -0.93
C ALA A 233 0.51 -24.01 0.19
N ILE A 234 1.76 -24.46 0.31
CA ILE A 234 2.77 -23.97 1.26
C ILE A 234 3.32 -22.61 0.81
N GLY A 235 3.49 -22.38 -0.49
CA GLY A 235 3.84 -21.06 -1.04
C GLY A 235 2.81 -19.96 -0.77
N ALA A 236 1.63 -20.31 -0.24
CA ALA A 236 0.54 -19.41 0.13
C ALA A 236 0.35 -19.23 1.65
N THR A 237 1.31 -19.68 2.49
CA THR A 237 1.21 -19.65 3.96
C THR A 237 2.26 -18.74 4.59
N ILE A 238 1.83 -17.62 5.19
CA ILE A 238 2.51 -17.01 6.35
C ILE A 238 1.44 -16.38 7.27
N GLY A 239 1.06 -17.06 8.35
CA GLY A 239 0.27 -16.49 9.45
C GLY A 239 -1.19 -16.97 9.56
N GLN A 240 -1.76 -16.89 10.76
CA GLN A 240 -3.19 -17.11 10.96
C GLN A 240 -3.98 -16.03 10.20
N SER A 241 -4.84 -16.44 9.27
CA SER A 241 -5.62 -15.52 8.44
C SER A 241 -6.67 -14.74 9.24
N TYR A 242 -7.05 -15.23 10.42
CA TYR A 242 -8.07 -14.65 11.30
C TYR A 242 -7.46 -14.23 12.64
N ASP A 243 -7.73 -12.98 13.05
CA ASP A 243 -7.27 -12.39 14.31
C ASP A 243 -8.49 -11.81 15.05
N PRO A 244 -8.97 -12.45 16.14
CA PRO A 244 -10.17 -12.00 16.86
C PRO A 244 -10.08 -10.57 17.41
N LEU A 245 -8.88 -10.11 17.76
CA LEU A 245 -8.69 -8.77 18.33
C LEU A 245 -8.83 -7.70 17.24
N LEU A 246 -8.22 -7.95 16.08
CA LEU A 246 -8.37 -7.07 14.92
C LEU A 246 -9.78 -7.11 14.35
N GLU A 247 -10.40 -8.30 14.31
CA GLU A 247 -11.78 -8.48 13.85
C GLU A 247 -12.79 -7.59 14.60
N ASN A 248 -12.64 -7.53 15.92
CA ASN A 248 -13.51 -6.71 16.77
C ASN A 248 -13.18 -5.20 16.69
N SER A 249 -12.03 -4.85 16.12
CA SER A 249 -11.55 -3.48 15.98
C SER A 249 -11.92 -2.85 14.64
N ILE A 250 -12.47 -3.61 13.68
CA ILE A 250 -12.84 -3.08 12.36
C ILE A 250 -14.02 -2.09 12.46
N GLY A 251 -13.87 -0.98 11.73
CA GLY A 251 -14.78 0.16 11.76
C GLY A 251 -14.66 0.98 13.05
N ARG A 252 -13.59 0.80 13.82
CA ARG A 252 -13.34 1.56 15.06
C ARG A 252 -12.06 2.36 14.98
N LEU A 253 -12.00 3.36 15.83
CA LEU A 253 -10.81 4.17 16.03
C LEU A 253 -9.75 3.31 16.73
N VAL A 254 -8.57 3.19 16.13
CA VAL A 254 -7.46 2.37 16.62
C VAL A 254 -6.21 3.22 16.78
N ALA A 255 -5.41 2.88 17.79
CA ALA A 255 -4.04 3.35 17.93
C ALA A 255 -3.10 2.33 17.28
N VAL A 256 -2.27 2.80 16.35
CA VAL A 256 -1.36 1.96 15.56
C VAL A 256 0.06 2.43 15.83
N ARG A 257 0.91 1.51 16.28
CA ARG A 257 2.35 1.73 16.39
C ARG A 257 3.01 1.28 15.11
N VAL A 258 3.79 2.16 14.49
CA VAL A 258 4.46 1.96 13.21
C VAL A 258 5.96 2.18 13.38
N ASP A 259 6.77 1.27 12.87
CA ASP A 259 8.19 1.53 12.58
C ASP A 259 8.22 2.25 11.23
N ASP A 260 8.45 3.57 11.25
CA ASP A 260 8.28 4.45 10.08
C ASP A 260 9.57 4.52 9.22
N LEU A 261 9.48 5.16 8.06
CA LEU A 261 10.55 5.27 7.04
C LEU A 261 11.86 5.88 7.57
N ASP A 262 11.75 6.71 8.60
CA ASP A 262 12.87 7.38 9.25
C ASP A 262 13.55 6.54 10.33
N GLY A 263 13.04 5.34 10.58
CA GLY A 263 13.50 4.45 11.64
C GLY A 263 12.94 4.79 13.02
N GLU A 264 12.07 5.79 13.14
CA GLU A 264 11.41 6.12 14.40
C GLU A 264 10.15 5.30 14.61
N ARG A 265 9.85 5.01 15.88
CA ARG A 265 8.58 4.42 16.29
C ARG A 265 7.55 5.49 16.51
N LYS A 266 6.53 5.50 15.65
CA LYS A 266 5.48 6.49 15.63
C LYS A 266 4.13 5.88 16.02
N LEU A 267 3.37 6.62 16.79
CA LEU A 267 1.97 6.31 17.07
C LEU A 267 1.08 7.14 16.15
N TYR A 268 0.18 6.45 15.47
CA TYR A 268 -0.85 7.01 14.62
C TYR A 268 -2.22 6.59 15.13
N GLN A 269 -3.23 7.38 14.79
CA GLN A 269 -4.63 7.09 15.07
C GLN A 269 -5.39 7.08 13.74
N GLY A 270 -6.38 6.21 13.61
CA GLY A 270 -7.21 6.11 12.42
C GLY A 270 -8.26 5.01 12.58
N ILE A 271 -9.03 4.74 11.53
CA ILE A 271 -10.12 3.76 11.56
C ILE A 271 -9.63 2.47 10.90
N LEU A 272 -9.68 1.35 11.63
CA LEU A 272 -9.30 0.07 11.04
C LEU A 272 -10.34 -0.35 9.99
N GLY A 273 -9.96 -0.30 8.71
CA GLY A 273 -10.82 -0.69 7.60
C GLY A 273 -10.83 -2.20 7.37
N GLU A 274 -9.65 -2.80 7.29
CA GLU A 274 -9.46 -4.24 7.10
C GLU A 274 -8.06 -4.66 7.56
N TYR A 275 -7.85 -5.94 7.83
CA TYR A 275 -6.51 -6.51 8.06
C TYR A 275 -6.30 -7.77 7.22
N SER A 276 -5.10 -8.31 7.17
CA SER A 276 -4.81 -9.68 6.76
C SER A 276 -3.70 -10.25 7.65
N ASP A 277 -3.19 -11.42 7.32
CA ASP A 277 -1.94 -11.94 7.87
C ASP A 277 -0.73 -11.04 7.52
N LYS A 278 -0.80 -10.30 6.40
CA LYS A 278 0.30 -9.48 5.87
C LYS A 278 0.14 -7.98 6.06
N TYR A 279 -1.09 -7.46 6.07
CA TYR A 279 -1.33 -6.03 6.01
C TYR A 279 -2.36 -5.53 7.03
N LEU A 280 -2.26 -4.25 7.39
CA LEU A 280 -3.27 -3.47 8.09
C LEU A 280 -3.70 -2.34 7.16
N TYR A 281 -5.00 -2.21 6.90
CA TYR A 281 -5.57 -1.07 6.20
C TYR A 281 -6.27 -0.16 7.20
N VAL A 282 -5.70 1.04 7.38
CA VAL A 282 -6.16 2.04 8.33
C VAL A 282 -6.51 3.29 7.54
N LEU A 283 -7.75 3.73 7.69
CA LEU A 283 -8.30 4.89 7.03
C LEU A 283 -8.15 6.10 7.95
N ASP A 284 -8.17 7.29 7.36
CA ASP A 284 -8.30 8.54 8.12
C ASP A 284 -7.16 8.76 9.13
N VAL A 285 -5.93 8.56 8.64
CA VAL A 285 -4.69 8.74 9.39
C VAL A 285 -4.09 10.10 9.04
N ASP A 286 -3.74 10.89 10.05
CA ASP A 286 -2.86 12.04 9.89
C ASP A 286 -1.40 11.58 9.75
N TYR A 287 -1.03 11.15 8.55
CA TYR A 287 0.32 10.66 8.27
C TYR A 287 1.31 11.82 8.26
N ARG A 288 2.46 11.62 8.92
CA ARG A 288 3.53 12.63 9.03
C ARG A 288 4.55 12.43 7.94
N LEU A 289 4.44 13.22 6.87
CA LEU A 289 5.40 13.17 5.76
C LEU A 289 6.61 14.04 6.07
N GLN A 290 7.81 13.45 5.98
CA GLN A 290 9.06 14.18 6.15
C GLN A 290 9.42 14.99 4.91
N MET A 291 9.78 16.25 5.14
CA MET A 291 10.08 17.25 4.13
C MET A 291 11.43 17.91 4.41
N ILE A 292 12.11 18.32 3.33
CA ILE A 292 13.31 19.15 3.35
C ILE A 292 13.04 20.42 2.55
N ALA A 293 13.21 21.58 3.18
CA ALA A 293 13.21 22.86 2.49
C ALA A 293 14.64 23.37 2.34
N LYS A 294 15.09 23.58 1.09
CA LYS A 294 16.40 24.16 0.79
C LYS A 294 16.30 25.69 0.79
N VAL A 295 17.13 26.35 1.58
CA VAL A 295 17.15 27.80 1.73
C VAL A 295 18.44 28.37 1.15
N ASN A 296 18.31 29.45 0.38
CA ASN A 296 19.45 30.23 -0.11
C ASN A 296 19.10 31.71 -0.01
N LYS A 297 19.97 32.51 0.63
CA LYS A 297 19.80 33.97 0.79
C LYS A 297 18.44 34.36 1.38
N GLY A 298 18.01 33.61 2.40
CA GLY A 298 16.75 33.86 3.12
C GLY A 298 15.48 33.48 2.37
N GLN A 299 15.59 32.85 1.19
CA GLN A 299 14.45 32.36 0.41
C GLN A 299 14.46 30.84 0.32
N ILE A 300 13.28 30.23 0.45
CA ILE A 300 13.08 28.81 0.20
C ILE A 300 13.09 28.58 -1.31
N LYS A 301 14.05 27.82 -1.81
CA LYS A 301 14.18 27.48 -3.24
C LYS A 301 13.37 26.26 -3.61
N SER A 302 13.32 25.26 -2.73
CA SER A 302 12.49 24.07 -2.92
C SER A 302 12.00 23.52 -1.58
N SER A 303 10.91 22.75 -1.63
CA SER A 303 10.37 22.01 -0.50
C SER A 303 9.91 20.65 -1.04
N GLU A 304 10.66 19.61 -0.70
CA GLU A 304 10.51 18.29 -1.30
C GLU A 304 10.48 17.23 -0.20
N PRO A 305 9.78 16.10 -0.41
CA PRO A 305 9.87 14.97 0.50
C PRO A 305 11.31 14.45 0.60
N VAL A 306 11.67 13.85 1.74
CA VAL A 306 12.99 13.22 1.94
C VAL A 306 13.20 12.05 0.96
N VAL A 307 12.11 11.38 0.56
CA VAL A 307 12.15 10.25 -0.37
C VAL A 307 12.16 10.70 -1.82
N GLN A 308 12.80 9.90 -2.68
CA GLN A 308 12.75 10.12 -4.12
C GLN A 308 11.38 9.69 -4.66
N VAL A 309 10.67 10.57 -5.35
CA VAL A 309 9.32 10.31 -5.85
C VAL A 309 9.33 10.08 -7.36
N PHE A 310 8.74 8.97 -7.78
CA PHE A 310 8.52 8.57 -9.17
C PHE A 310 7.02 8.56 -9.52
N GLY A 311 6.69 8.62 -10.81
CA GLY A 311 5.32 8.51 -11.30
C GLY A 311 4.42 9.75 -11.09
N ARG A 312 4.88 10.79 -10.36
CA ARG A 312 4.30 12.15 -10.30
C ARG A 312 5.20 13.12 -9.53
N ARG A 313 5.18 14.41 -9.90
CA ARG A 313 5.69 15.49 -9.02
C ARG A 313 4.66 15.83 -7.94
N ILE A 314 5.02 15.61 -6.68
CA ILE A 314 4.20 16.04 -5.53
C ILE A 314 4.19 17.57 -5.48
N LYS A 315 3.02 18.17 -5.66
CA LYS A 315 2.81 19.63 -5.56
C LYS A 315 2.07 19.91 -4.26
N LEU A 316 2.82 20.09 -3.17
CA LEU A 316 2.27 20.44 -1.87
C LEU A 316 2.29 21.94 -1.60
N GLY A 317 2.75 22.79 -2.53
CA GLY A 317 2.80 24.23 -2.28
C GLY A 317 3.86 24.62 -1.24
N GLN A 318 3.67 25.76 -0.58
CA GLN A 318 4.64 26.31 0.37
C GLN A 318 4.15 26.13 1.81
N HIS A 319 4.99 25.52 2.66
CA HIS A 319 4.66 25.22 4.06
C HIS A 319 5.23 26.25 5.05
N LEU A 320 6.37 26.83 4.71
CA LEU A 320 7.14 27.69 5.59
C LEU A 320 7.38 29.06 4.94
N ALA A 321 7.39 30.11 5.76
CA ALA A 321 7.89 31.42 5.39
C ALA A 321 9.05 31.81 6.30
N LEU A 322 10.03 32.51 5.73
CA LEU A 322 11.23 32.95 6.43
C LEU A 322 11.28 34.47 6.47
N LYS A 323 11.64 35.01 7.64
CA LYS A 323 11.95 36.43 7.82
C LYS A 323 13.27 36.55 8.57
N LYS A 324 14.23 37.31 8.03
CA LYS A 324 15.52 37.58 8.67
C LYS A 324 15.59 39.04 9.09
N GLU A 325 15.78 39.29 10.38
CA GLU A 325 15.98 40.63 10.96
C GLU A 325 17.31 40.62 11.71
N GLY A 326 18.37 41.11 11.07
CA GLY A 326 19.73 41.05 11.61
C GLY A 326 20.20 39.61 11.85
N LYS A 327 20.46 39.27 13.12
CA LYS A 327 20.88 37.92 13.56
C LYS A 327 19.70 37.00 13.93
N VAL A 328 18.47 37.51 13.94
CA VAL A 328 17.30 36.72 14.31
C VAL A 328 16.63 36.21 13.04
N MET A 329 16.43 34.90 12.96
CA MET A 329 15.66 34.26 11.90
C MET A 329 14.31 33.80 12.47
N GLU A 330 13.23 34.25 11.85
CA GLU A 330 11.88 33.79 12.14
C GLU A 330 11.44 32.79 11.06
N ILE A 331 11.03 31.61 11.51
CA ILE A 331 10.42 30.57 10.67
C ILE A 331 8.95 30.49 11.04
N ARG A 332 8.06 30.75 10.08
CA ARG A 332 6.61 30.76 10.28
C ARG A 332 5.94 29.63 9.52
N ASN A 333 4.99 28.96 10.17
CA ASN A 333 4.08 28.04 9.51
C ASN A 333 3.04 28.83 8.68
N VAL A 334 3.11 28.71 7.36
CA VAL A 334 2.11 29.27 6.42
C VAL A 334 1.18 28.20 5.84
N TRP A 335 1.34 26.97 6.29
CA TRP A 335 0.47 25.85 5.97
C TRP A 335 -0.85 25.93 6.75
N GLU A 336 -1.89 25.32 6.19
CA GLU A 336 -3.22 25.25 6.80
C GLU A 336 -3.31 24.24 7.96
N ARG A 337 -2.28 23.40 8.14
CA ARG A 337 -2.21 22.39 9.22
C ARG A 337 -0.98 22.56 10.10
N PRO A 338 -0.97 21.95 11.30
CA PRO A 338 0.23 21.87 12.12
C PRO A 338 1.39 21.20 11.37
N LEU A 339 2.60 21.70 11.59
CA LEU A 339 3.84 21.09 11.12
C LEU A 339 4.84 21.01 12.28
N LYS A 340 5.75 20.04 12.22
CA LYS A 340 6.83 19.88 13.21
C LYS A 340 8.14 20.33 12.59
N LEU A 341 8.74 21.38 13.12
CA LEU A 341 10.12 21.74 12.80
C LEU A 341 11.07 20.86 13.61
N GLU A 342 11.91 20.11 12.92
CA GLU A 342 12.83 19.17 13.58
C GLU A 342 14.19 19.80 13.78
N LYS A 343 14.84 20.19 12.68
CA LYS A 343 16.19 20.75 12.70
C LYS A 343 16.51 21.60 11.49
N LEU A 344 17.51 22.47 11.65
CA LEU A 344 18.26 23.07 10.55
C LEU A 344 19.56 22.32 10.35
N SER A 345 19.94 22.08 9.10
CA SER A 345 21.20 21.44 8.72
C SER A 345 21.96 22.34 7.75
N PHE A 346 23.24 22.57 8.01
CA PHE A 346 24.17 23.32 7.17
C PHE A 346 25.55 22.65 7.20
N LYS A 347 26.48 23.14 6.36
CA LYS A 347 27.77 22.47 6.10
C LYS A 347 28.57 22.16 7.37
N ASP A 348 28.54 23.07 8.35
CA ASP A 348 29.38 23.03 9.54
C ASP A 348 28.60 22.71 10.84
N GLY A 349 27.36 22.22 10.74
CA GLY A 349 26.59 21.83 11.92
C GLY A 349 25.08 21.68 11.72
N GLU A 350 24.39 21.32 12.81
CA GLU A 350 22.94 21.25 12.87
C GLU A 350 22.39 21.98 14.11
N ILE A 351 21.17 22.51 13.99
CA ILE A 351 20.43 23.14 15.09
C ILE A 351 19.12 22.39 15.26
N THR A 352 18.98 21.65 16.36
CA THR A 352 17.74 20.97 16.73
C THR A 352 16.72 21.98 17.28
N ILE A 353 15.47 21.90 16.80
CA ILE A 353 14.35 22.73 17.26
C ILE A 353 13.29 21.87 17.96
N ASN A 354 12.84 20.79 17.32
CA ASN A 354 11.78 19.89 17.80
C ASN A 354 10.52 20.61 18.31
N LYS A 355 9.98 21.55 17.52
CA LYS A 355 8.80 22.34 17.87
C LYS A 355 7.67 22.13 16.87
N VAL A 356 6.47 21.85 17.37
CA VAL A 356 5.25 21.85 16.57
C VAL A 356 4.73 23.28 16.46
N LEU A 357 4.47 23.73 15.24
CA LEU A 357 3.91 25.03 14.92
C LEU A 357 2.49 24.85 14.37
N ARG A 358 1.50 25.46 15.01
CA ARG A 358 0.15 25.57 14.45
C ARG A 358 0.12 26.57 13.28
N PRO A 359 -0.94 26.57 12.46
CA PRO A 359 -1.08 27.53 11.37
C PRO A 359 -0.87 28.97 11.85
N GLY A 360 0.04 29.68 11.18
CA GLY A 360 0.39 31.07 11.50
C GLY A 360 1.39 31.27 12.63
N GLU A 361 1.69 30.25 13.45
CA GLU A 361 2.71 30.33 14.51
C GLU A 361 4.14 30.38 13.94
N SER A 362 5.05 30.93 14.72
CA SER A 362 6.46 31.05 14.35
C SER A 362 7.42 30.63 15.47
N VAL A 363 8.65 30.35 15.07
CA VAL A 363 9.79 30.20 15.97
C VAL A 363 10.86 31.20 15.58
N LYS A 364 11.41 31.90 16.56
CA LYS A 364 12.56 32.80 16.39
C LYS A 364 13.82 32.07 16.84
N LEU A 365 14.84 32.14 16.01
CA LEU A 365 16.16 31.58 16.26
C LEU A 365 17.12 32.74 16.47
N GLU A 366 17.60 32.89 17.71
CA GLU A 366 18.61 33.88 18.11
C GLU A 366 20.03 33.33 17.87
N LYS A 367 20.24 32.71 16.71
CA LYS A 367 21.52 32.13 16.30
C LYS A 367 21.87 32.64 14.90
N ASP A 368 23.15 32.88 14.66
CA ASP A 368 23.63 33.26 13.34
C ASP A 368 23.53 32.04 12.41
N VAL A 369 22.47 32.01 11.60
CA VAL A 369 22.24 30.94 10.62
C VAL A 369 22.89 31.35 9.30
N PRO A 370 23.69 30.46 8.67
CA PRO A 370 24.28 30.71 7.36
C PRO A 370 23.25 31.08 6.29
N GLU A 371 23.70 31.67 5.18
CA GLU A 371 22.81 32.01 4.05
C GLU A 371 22.23 30.78 3.35
N GLU A 372 22.95 29.66 3.41
CA GLU A 372 22.56 28.38 2.81
C GLU A 372 22.41 27.30 3.87
N PHE A 373 21.21 26.72 3.95
CA PHE A 373 20.89 25.66 4.90
C PHE A 373 19.64 24.90 4.44
N SER A 374 19.41 23.75 5.06
CA SER A 374 18.22 22.91 4.87
C SER A 374 17.39 22.89 6.15
N ILE A 375 16.07 23.04 6.02
CA ILE A 375 15.13 22.87 7.12
C ILE A 375 14.49 21.48 6.99
N HIS A 376 14.66 20.65 8.01
CA HIS A 376 13.97 19.36 8.14
C HIS A 376 12.71 19.55 8.97
N TYR A 377 11.58 19.12 8.43
CA TYR A 377 10.29 19.28 9.07
C TYR A 377 9.30 18.19 8.63
N GLU A 378 8.26 17.98 9.41
CA GLU A 378 7.15 17.07 9.09
C GLU A 378 5.87 17.86 8.84
N ILE A 379 5.11 17.45 7.83
CA ILE A 379 3.74 17.93 7.60
C ILE A 379 2.74 16.80 7.84
N ALA A 380 1.56 17.13 8.34
CA ALA A 380 0.46 16.18 8.48
C ALA A 380 -0.43 16.16 7.23
N LEU A 381 -0.59 14.98 6.63
CA LEU A 381 -1.47 14.75 5.48
C LEU A 381 -2.52 13.70 5.84
N GLU A 382 -3.79 14.03 5.60
CA GLU A 382 -4.89 13.10 5.80
C GLU A 382 -4.73 11.97 4.77
N SER A 383 -4.73 10.73 5.26
CA SER A 383 -4.28 9.59 4.48
C SER A 383 -5.04 8.32 4.78
N ASP A 384 -5.22 7.49 3.77
CA ASP A 384 -5.59 6.08 3.94
C ASP A 384 -4.33 5.23 3.71
N VAL A 385 -3.95 4.41 4.68
CA VAL A 385 -2.65 3.73 4.72
C VAL A 385 -2.80 2.22 4.84
N VAL A 386 -2.10 1.50 3.99
CA VAL A 386 -1.85 0.08 4.11
C VAL A 386 -0.42 -0.12 4.61
N TRP A 387 -0.26 -0.60 5.83
CA TRP A 387 1.03 -0.99 6.37
C TRP A 387 1.21 -2.50 6.35
N PRO A 388 2.40 -3.02 6.05
CA PRO A 388 2.76 -4.39 6.35
C PRO A 388 2.69 -4.64 7.87
N ARG A 389 2.19 -5.80 8.29
CA ARG A 389 2.16 -6.21 9.71
C ARG A 389 3.54 -6.41 10.33
N SER A 390 4.57 -6.55 9.50
CA SER A 390 5.97 -6.52 9.94
C SER A 390 6.45 -5.13 10.36
N LYS A 391 5.71 -4.06 9.99
CA LYS A 391 6.05 -2.65 10.28
C LYS A 391 5.03 -1.95 11.15
N ALA A 392 3.81 -2.49 11.29
CA ALA A 392 2.73 -1.85 12.03
C ALA A 392 1.94 -2.85 12.88
N VAL A 393 1.55 -2.40 14.08
CA VAL A 393 0.75 -3.17 15.03
C VAL A 393 -0.32 -2.29 15.65
N VAL A 394 -1.57 -2.77 15.66
CA VAL A 394 -2.65 -2.16 16.44
C VAL A 394 -2.39 -2.42 17.92
N VAL A 395 -2.19 -1.37 18.72
CA VAL A 395 -1.87 -1.47 20.15
C VAL A 395 -3.06 -1.21 21.07
N GLY A 396 -4.15 -0.63 20.55
CA GLY A 396 -5.34 -0.36 21.32
C GLY A 396 -6.45 0.31 20.52
N LEU A 397 -7.60 0.51 21.18
CA LEU A 397 -8.69 1.33 20.65
C LEU A 397 -8.50 2.79 21.06
N GLY A 398 -8.83 3.70 20.16
CA GLY A 398 -8.90 5.13 20.44
C GLY A 398 -10.24 5.58 21.01
N ASP A 399 -11.25 4.71 21.01
CA ASP A 399 -12.59 4.96 21.50
C ASP A 399 -13.13 3.81 22.38
N TYR A 400 -14.15 4.11 23.19
CA TYR A 400 -14.84 3.07 23.94
C TYR A 400 -15.87 2.37 23.05
N PRO A 401 -15.91 1.03 23.04
CA PRO A 401 -16.99 0.30 22.39
C PRO A 401 -18.36 0.76 22.93
N PRO A 402 -19.40 0.89 22.10
CA PRO A 402 -20.73 1.35 22.56
C PRO A 402 -21.29 0.56 23.75
N ARG A 403 -20.98 -0.75 23.82
CA ARG A 403 -21.39 -1.63 24.92
C ARG A 403 -20.77 -1.27 26.28
N ILE A 404 -19.59 -0.67 26.29
CA ILE A 404 -18.81 -0.33 27.50
C ILE A 404 -18.91 1.16 27.80
N LEU A 405 -19.15 1.99 26.76
CA LEU A 405 -19.27 3.44 26.89
C LEU A 405 -20.32 3.85 27.95
N GLY A 406 -21.47 3.17 28.00
CA GLY A 406 -22.51 3.42 29.02
C GLY A 406 -21.98 3.23 30.45
N THR A 407 -21.34 2.10 30.73
CA THR A 407 -20.72 1.80 32.04
C THR A 407 -19.63 2.81 32.41
N VAL A 408 -18.83 3.26 31.43
CA VAL A 408 -17.78 4.27 31.67
C VAL A 408 -18.41 5.62 32.04
N ILE A 409 -19.43 6.05 31.30
CA ILE A 409 -20.14 7.31 31.58
C ILE A 409 -20.83 7.26 32.94
N GLU A 410 -21.47 6.15 33.30
CA GLU A 410 -22.10 5.96 34.61
C GLU A 410 -21.07 6.00 35.74
N GLY A 411 -19.93 5.31 35.59
CA GLY A 411 -18.83 5.35 36.55
C GLY A 411 -18.26 6.75 36.76
N LEU A 412 -18.17 7.57 35.70
CA LEU A 412 -17.77 8.98 35.79
C LEU A 412 -18.80 9.82 36.55
N LYS A 413 -20.09 9.66 36.26
CA LYS A 413 -21.17 10.37 36.99
C LYS A 413 -21.16 10.04 38.48
N ILE A 414 -20.96 8.77 38.85
CA ILE A 414 -20.86 8.35 40.25
C ILE A 414 -19.65 9.00 40.93
N LYS A 415 -18.49 9.07 40.26
CA LYS A 415 -17.31 9.76 40.79
C LYS A 415 -17.56 11.26 41.00
N ASP A 416 -18.22 11.93 40.07
CA ASP A 416 -18.53 13.36 40.19
C ASP A 416 -19.54 13.64 41.31
N ILE A 417 -20.47 12.71 41.56
CA ILE A 417 -21.40 12.79 42.70
C ILE A 417 -20.64 12.60 44.02
N VAL A 418 -19.77 11.59 44.12
CA VAL A 418 -18.95 11.35 45.33
C VAL A 418 -18.04 12.55 45.62
N LYS A 419 -17.47 13.17 44.59
CA LYS A 419 -16.60 14.35 44.73
C LYS A 419 -17.33 15.66 45.06
N ARG A 420 -18.67 15.69 44.97
CA ARG A 420 -19.51 16.83 45.41
C ARG A 420 -20.09 16.63 46.81
N VAL A 421 -20.10 15.39 47.30
CA VAL A 421 -20.64 15.01 48.61
C VAL A 421 -19.55 14.95 49.68
N VAL A 422 -18.29 14.69 49.28
CA VAL A 422 -17.07 14.92 50.07
C VAL A 422 -16.56 16.33 49.78
#